data_AF-A0A1Q3DHW5-F1
#
_entry.id   AF-A0A1Q3DHW5-F1
#
_cell.length_a   1.000
_cell.length_b   1.000
_cell.length_c   1.000
_cell.angle_alpha   90.00
_cell.angle_beta   90.00
_cell.angle_gamma   90.00
#
_symmetry.space_group_name_H-M   'P 1'
#
loop_
_entity.id
_entity.type
_entity.pdbx_description
1 polymer ?
#
loop_
_entity_poly.entity_id
_entity_poly.type
_entity_poly.pdbx_seq_one_letter_code
_entity_poly.pdbx_strand_id
1 'polypeptide(L)'
;MNIPVDQRDSIGWCKAGGNFSFKLAWDSLRLSSPAVPWAKVVWYSGAIPKHSFCLWLTFNRAHLTKDKLLGLGILQQSICSFGCGQQETLNHLFFDCPYTRTVWRKVMELNNCPTPIDWNWDSMVAWALANAVGIRFHYWMRRTGLAAAVYHCWRERNDRIFRHLASSPDQLLARIAFDVSMKAALFLKVQDTPSNRALVENWGISDSIFTVNACNG
;
A
#
# COMPACT_ATOMS: atom_id res chain seq x y z
N MET A 1 -47.20 29.45 39.80
CA MET A 1 -45.77 29.56 39.40
C MET A 1 -45.72 29.14 37.94
N ASN A 2 -45.69 30.11 37.02
CA ASN A 2 -45.78 29.85 35.57
C ASN A 2 -44.40 29.48 35.01
N ILE A 3 -44.25 28.25 34.52
CA ILE A 3 -43.09 27.86 33.71
C ILE A 3 -43.37 28.40 32.29
N PRO A 4 -42.54 29.27 31.71
CA PRO A 4 -42.77 29.78 30.37
C PRO A 4 -42.59 28.63 29.34
N VAL A 5 -43.66 28.26 28.63
CA VAL A 5 -43.66 27.22 27.59
C VAL A 5 -43.54 27.87 26.21
N ASP A 6 -42.46 28.64 25.98
CA ASP A 6 -42.25 29.26 24.65
C ASP A 6 -40.80 29.26 24.17
N GLN A 7 -39.96 28.38 24.71
CA GLN A 7 -38.67 28.05 24.11
C GLN A 7 -38.79 26.70 23.41
N ARG A 8 -38.73 26.71 22.07
CA ARG A 8 -38.58 25.47 21.30
C ARG A 8 -37.22 24.87 21.63
N ASP A 9 -37.22 23.60 22.02
CA ASP A 9 -35.99 22.85 22.22
C ASP A 9 -35.14 22.89 20.94
N SER A 10 -33.85 23.16 21.12
CA SER A 10 -32.87 23.13 20.03
C SER A 10 -31.81 22.08 20.32
N ILE A 11 -31.63 21.16 19.37
CA ILE A 11 -30.60 20.12 19.46
C ILE A 11 -29.28 20.75 19.02
N GLY A 12 -28.24 20.65 19.85
CA GLY A 12 -26.88 21.08 19.53
C GLY A 12 -25.87 19.97 19.79
N TRP A 13 -24.80 19.92 19.00
CA TRP A 13 -23.71 18.96 19.20
C TRP A 13 -22.55 19.60 19.98
N CYS A 14 -22.07 18.94 21.02
CA CYS A 14 -21.07 19.42 22.01
C CYS A 14 -21.45 20.66 22.84
N LYS A 15 -22.30 21.56 22.32
CA LYS A 15 -22.82 22.75 23.03
C LYS A 15 -24.25 23.07 22.55
N ALA A 16 -25.03 23.74 23.39
CA ALA A 16 -26.38 24.21 23.03
C ALA A 16 -26.34 25.10 21.78
N GLY A 17 -27.19 24.83 20.79
CA GLY A 17 -27.21 25.52 19.50
C GLY A 17 -25.98 25.27 18.60
N GLY A 18 -25.09 24.33 18.95
CA GLY A 18 -23.94 23.96 18.14
C GLY A 18 -24.33 23.18 16.89
N ASN A 19 -23.82 23.58 15.72
CA ASN A 19 -24.07 22.88 14.46
C ASN A 19 -23.50 21.45 14.50
N PHE A 20 -24.35 20.48 14.17
CA PHE A 20 -23.89 19.12 13.92
C PHE A 20 -23.05 19.08 12.64
N SER A 21 -21.94 18.34 12.68
CA SER A 21 -21.28 17.86 11.47
C SER A 21 -20.67 16.50 11.77
N PHE A 22 -20.57 15.65 10.73
CA PHE A 22 -19.86 14.37 10.84
C PHE A 22 -18.43 14.54 11.34
N LYS A 23 -17.75 15.64 10.97
CA LYS A 23 -16.40 15.95 11.44
C LYS A 23 -16.37 16.16 12.96
N LEU A 24 -17.27 16.99 13.51
CA LEU A 24 -17.33 17.25 14.94
C LEU A 24 -17.75 16.01 15.74
N ALA A 25 -18.70 15.23 15.22
CA ALA A 25 -19.10 13.96 15.82
C ALA A 25 -17.92 12.98 15.86
N TRP A 26 -17.20 12.82 14.75
CA TRP A 26 -16.02 11.97 14.67
C TRP A 26 -14.90 12.45 15.60
N ASP A 27 -14.60 13.75 15.63
CA ASP A 27 -13.60 14.33 16.51
C ASP A 27 -13.95 14.16 18.00
N SER A 28 -15.24 14.17 18.35
CA SER A 28 -15.71 13.94 19.74
C SER A 28 -15.66 12.47 20.17
N LEU A 29 -15.79 11.52 19.24
CA LEU A 29 -15.81 10.09 19.52
C LEU A 29 -14.41 9.45 19.46
N ARG A 30 -13.51 10.00 18.64
CA ARG A 30 -12.18 9.41 18.44
C ARG A 30 -11.24 9.74 19.59
N LEU A 31 -10.45 8.75 19.99
CA LEU A 31 -9.25 9.00 20.78
C LEU A 31 -8.21 9.67 19.88
N SER A 32 -7.68 10.82 20.31
CA SER A 32 -6.61 11.49 19.59
C SER A 32 -5.33 10.66 19.71
N SER A 33 -4.80 10.21 18.58
CA SER A 33 -3.54 9.47 18.49
C SER A 33 -2.55 10.24 17.62
N PRO A 34 -1.23 10.14 17.90
CA PRO A 34 -0.22 10.81 17.09
C PRO A 34 -0.27 10.31 15.64
N ALA A 35 0.03 11.21 14.71
CA ALA A 35 0.12 10.87 13.30
C ALA A 35 1.29 9.90 13.07
N VAL A 36 0.99 8.76 12.46
CA VAL A 36 2.00 7.75 12.13
C VAL A 36 2.72 8.09 10.81
N PRO A 37 4.06 8.09 10.76
CA PRO A 37 4.81 8.51 9.56
C PRO A 37 4.47 7.68 8.32
N TRP A 38 4.19 6.38 8.50
CA TRP A 38 3.87 5.47 7.41
C TRP A 38 2.56 5.79 6.70
N ALA A 39 1.67 6.61 7.30
CA ALA A 39 0.38 6.95 6.69
C ALA A 39 0.55 7.55 5.29
N LYS A 40 1.61 8.34 5.05
CA LYS A 40 1.90 8.96 3.74
C LYS A 40 2.44 7.98 2.69
N VAL A 41 2.92 6.81 3.13
CA VAL A 41 3.34 5.71 2.26
C VAL A 41 2.11 4.94 1.78
N VAL A 42 1.18 4.69 2.70
CA VAL A 42 -0.04 3.89 2.45
C VAL A 42 -1.12 4.68 1.72
N TRP A 43 -1.36 5.91 2.18
CA TRP A 43 -2.47 6.76 1.74
C TRP A 43 -1.93 7.95 0.96
N TYR A 44 -2.22 7.97 -0.34
CA TYR A 44 -1.81 9.03 -1.25
C TYR A 44 -2.79 9.13 -2.43
N SER A 45 -2.80 10.29 -3.08
CA SER A 45 -3.65 10.52 -4.25
C SER A 45 -3.27 9.57 -5.39
N GLY A 46 -4.27 8.89 -5.96
CA GLY A 46 -4.05 7.90 -7.01
C GLY A 46 -3.64 6.51 -6.52
N ALA A 47 -3.67 6.26 -5.22
CA ALA A 47 -3.50 4.90 -4.70
C ALA A 47 -4.57 3.93 -5.25
N ILE A 48 -4.22 2.64 -5.33
CA ILE A 48 -5.17 1.56 -5.62
C ILE A 48 -5.74 1.09 -4.27
N PRO A 49 -7.03 1.29 -3.95
CA PRO A 49 -7.55 1.09 -2.59
C PRO A 49 -7.28 -0.29 -2.00
N LYS A 50 -7.49 -1.36 -2.78
CA LYS A 50 -7.19 -2.74 -2.35
C LYS A 50 -5.70 -2.97 -2.04
N HIS A 51 -4.80 -2.30 -2.76
CA HIS A 51 -3.35 -2.41 -2.52
C HIS A 51 -2.96 -1.63 -1.27
N SER A 52 -3.45 -0.40 -1.12
CA SER A 52 -3.21 0.41 0.08
C SER A 52 -3.76 -0.24 1.33
N PHE A 53 -4.95 -0.84 1.28
CA PHE A 53 -5.50 -1.58 2.41
C PHE A 53 -4.62 -2.79 2.79
N CYS A 54 -4.16 -3.55 1.81
CA CYS A 54 -3.25 -4.67 2.07
C CYS A 54 -1.91 -4.20 2.65
N LEU A 55 -1.37 -3.08 2.16
CA LEU A 55 -0.15 -2.48 2.69
C LEU A 55 -0.35 -1.95 4.11
N TRP A 56 -1.49 -1.33 4.40
CA TRP A 56 -1.90 -0.91 5.74
C TRP A 56 -1.91 -2.09 6.71
N LEU A 57 -2.47 -3.24 6.31
CA LEU A 57 -2.41 -4.46 7.13
C LEU A 57 -0.97 -4.89 7.41
N THR A 58 -0.05 -4.74 6.45
CA THR A 58 1.36 -5.06 6.68
C THR A 58 2.01 -4.11 7.67
N PHE A 59 1.74 -2.80 7.58
CA PHE A 59 2.19 -1.81 8.58
C PHE A 59 1.69 -2.07 9.99
N ASN A 60 0.46 -2.58 10.12
CA ASN A 60 -0.10 -2.95 11.42
C ASN A 60 0.25 -4.37 11.83
N ARG A 61 1.09 -5.08 11.06
CA ARG A 61 1.39 -6.50 11.25
C ARG A 61 0.11 -7.30 11.48
N ALA A 62 -0.94 -7.04 10.71
CA ALA A 62 -2.30 -7.56 10.92
C ALA A 62 -2.69 -8.69 9.95
N HIS A 63 -1.78 -9.11 9.07
CA HIS A 63 -1.98 -10.29 8.22
C HIS A 63 -2.08 -11.57 9.04
N LEU A 64 -3.02 -12.47 8.69
CA LEU A 64 -3.17 -13.81 9.28
C LEU A 64 -2.20 -14.82 8.64
N THR A 65 -0.91 -14.61 8.92
CA THR A 65 0.19 -15.50 8.54
C THR A 65 0.10 -16.84 9.29
N LYS A 66 0.67 -17.92 8.74
CA LYS A 66 0.53 -19.25 9.36
C LYS A 66 1.20 -19.36 10.73
N ASP A 67 2.27 -18.61 11.02
CA ASP A 67 2.84 -18.51 12.38
C ASP A 67 1.80 -18.03 13.41
N LYS A 68 0.98 -17.05 13.07
CA LYS A 68 -0.10 -16.59 13.94
C LYS A 68 -1.22 -17.60 14.06
N LEU A 69 -1.61 -18.22 12.95
CA LEU A 69 -2.65 -19.26 12.96
C LEU A 69 -2.20 -20.50 13.77
N LEU A 70 -0.92 -20.84 13.73
CA LEU A 70 -0.30 -21.85 14.58
C LEU A 70 -0.37 -21.43 16.06
N GLY A 71 -0.01 -20.19 16.38
CA GLY A 71 -0.13 -19.64 17.74
C GLY A 71 -1.58 -19.62 18.27
N LEU A 72 -2.57 -19.51 17.39
CA LEU A 72 -4.00 -19.62 17.72
C LEU A 72 -4.51 -21.07 17.78
N GLY A 73 -3.68 -22.07 17.51
CA GLY A 73 -4.07 -23.48 17.48
C GLY A 73 -4.95 -23.88 16.27
N ILE A 74 -5.05 -23.03 15.25
CA ILE A 74 -5.86 -23.29 14.03
C ILE A 74 -5.10 -24.20 13.06
N LEU A 75 -3.77 -24.06 12.98
CA LEU A 75 -2.90 -24.88 12.14
C LEU A 75 -1.93 -25.69 13.00
N GLN A 76 -1.48 -26.84 12.50
CA GLN A 76 -0.45 -27.66 13.15
C GLN A 76 0.97 -27.30 12.71
N GLN A 77 1.12 -26.63 11.57
CA GLN A 77 2.42 -26.23 11.03
C GLN A 77 2.35 -24.86 10.34
N SER A 78 3.46 -24.14 10.34
CA SER A 78 3.58 -22.83 9.74
C SER A 78 4.37 -22.81 8.43
N ILE A 79 4.53 -23.94 7.72
CA ILE A 79 5.37 -24.01 6.51
C ILE A 79 4.89 -23.04 5.41
N CYS A 80 5.85 -22.31 4.82
CA CYS A 80 5.67 -21.32 3.78
C CYS A 80 4.88 -21.85 2.57
N SER A 81 3.82 -21.14 2.22
CA SER A 81 2.93 -21.50 1.12
C SER A 81 3.58 -21.42 -0.27
N PHE A 82 4.75 -20.81 -0.38
CA PHE A 82 5.54 -20.76 -1.61
C PHE A 82 6.44 -21.98 -1.82
N GLY A 83 6.49 -22.92 -0.87
CA GLY A 83 7.19 -24.20 -1.04
C GLY A 83 8.70 -24.17 -0.79
N CYS A 84 9.21 -23.14 -0.09
CA CYS A 84 10.65 -23.01 0.19
C CYS A 84 11.14 -23.77 1.45
N GLY A 85 10.26 -24.50 2.13
CA GLY A 85 10.60 -25.31 3.31
C GLY A 85 10.79 -24.54 4.63
N GLN A 86 10.73 -23.20 4.63
CA GLN A 86 10.86 -22.37 5.83
C GLN A 86 9.50 -22.05 6.47
N GLN A 87 9.50 -21.54 7.70
CA GLN A 87 8.28 -21.09 8.39
C GLN A 87 7.76 -19.75 7.83
N GLU A 88 6.44 -19.64 7.66
CA GLU A 88 5.71 -18.47 7.22
C GLU A 88 5.50 -17.50 8.38
N THR A 89 6.40 -16.51 8.48
CA THR A 89 6.22 -15.30 9.27
C THR A 89 5.92 -14.11 8.34
N LEU A 90 5.55 -12.96 8.88
CA LEU A 90 5.39 -11.74 8.07
C LEU A 90 6.68 -11.36 7.31
N ASN A 91 7.83 -11.38 8.00
CA ASN A 91 9.13 -11.10 7.38
C ASN A 91 9.47 -12.14 6.32
N HIS A 92 9.26 -13.42 6.61
CA HIS A 92 9.55 -14.46 5.64
C HIS A 92 8.65 -14.37 4.41
N LEU A 93 7.34 -14.21 4.63
CA LEU A 93 6.36 -14.15 3.57
C LEU A 93 6.69 -13.04 2.57
N PHE A 94 7.01 -11.85 3.06
CA PHE A 94 7.25 -10.72 2.17
C PHE A 94 8.71 -10.60 1.75
N PHE A 95 9.73 -10.91 2.55
CA PHE A 95 11.12 -10.53 2.23
C PHE A 95 12.13 -11.69 2.21
N ASP A 96 11.94 -12.74 3.02
CA ASP A 96 12.92 -13.84 3.07
C ASP A 96 12.64 -15.00 2.12
N CYS A 97 11.38 -15.22 1.75
CA CYS A 97 11.03 -16.28 0.84
C CYS A 97 11.69 -16.04 -0.53
N PRO A 98 12.44 -17.01 -1.10
CA PRO A 98 13.10 -16.83 -2.39
C PRO A 98 12.14 -16.40 -3.52
N TYR A 99 10.90 -16.91 -3.47
CA TYR A 99 9.85 -16.54 -4.41
C TYR A 99 9.51 -15.04 -4.33
N THR A 100 9.18 -14.51 -3.14
CA THR A 100 8.80 -13.10 -2.99
C THR A 100 9.99 -12.16 -3.04
N ARG A 101 11.17 -12.61 -2.62
CA ARG A 101 12.42 -11.85 -2.77
C ARG A 101 12.74 -11.57 -4.23
N THR A 102 12.49 -12.53 -5.13
CA THR A 102 12.64 -12.33 -6.58
C THR A 102 11.72 -11.22 -7.09
N VAL A 103 10.47 -11.22 -6.63
CA VAL A 103 9.47 -10.20 -6.98
C VAL A 103 9.90 -8.83 -6.50
N TRP A 104 10.33 -8.73 -5.23
CA TRP A 104 10.77 -7.47 -4.64
C TRP A 104 11.98 -6.87 -5.33
N ARG A 105 13.01 -7.70 -5.58
CA ARG A 105 14.21 -7.26 -6.29
C ARG A 105 13.83 -6.66 -7.63
N LYS A 106 12.94 -7.33 -8.39
CA LYS A 106 12.48 -6.78 -9.67
C LYS A 106 11.70 -5.48 -9.50
N VAL A 107 10.82 -5.35 -8.51
CA VAL A 107 10.09 -4.10 -8.25
C VAL A 107 11.03 -2.94 -7.87
N MET A 108 12.13 -3.21 -7.17
CA MET A 108 13.16 -2.21 -6.87
C MET A 108 13.93 -1.80 -8.12
N GLU A 109 14.34 -2.78 -8.94
CA GLU A 109 14.97 -2.54 -10.25
C GLU A 109 14.09 -1.67 -11.15
N LEU A 110 12.80 -1.98 -11.25
CA LEU A 110 11.83 -1.20 -12.05
C LEU A 110 11.70 0.25 -11.58
N ASN A 111 11.96 0.53 -10.30
CA ASN A 111 11.95 1.87 -9.72
C ASN A 111 13.32 2.56 -9.73
N ASN A 112 14.32 2.00 -10.42
CA ASN A 112 15.71 2.48 -10.39
C ASN A 112 16.24 2.65 -8.95
N CYS A 113 15.84 1.74 -8.06
CA CYS A 113 16.24 1.76 -6.66
C CYS A 113 17.31 0.70 -6.41
N PRO A 114 18.34 1.02 -5.60
CA PRO A 114 19.34 0.04 -5.23
C PRO A 114 18.70 -1.08 -4.42
N THR A 115 19.23 -2.29 -4.58
CA THR A 115 18.84 -3.44 -3.79
C THR A 115 19.11 -3.16 -2.31
N PRO A 116 18.11 -3.32 -1.42
CA PRO A 116 18.33 -3.21 0.02
C PRO A 116 19.40 -4.22 0.50
N ILE A 117 20.23 -3.79 1.44
CA ILE A 117 21.20 -4.66 2.11
C ILE A 117 20.44 -5.69 2.96
N ASP A 118 19.45 -5.20 3.71
CA ASP A 118 18.63 -6.03 4.59
C ASP A 118 17.21 -6.19 4.05
N TRP A 119 16.80 -7.45 3.93
CA TRP A 119 15.48 -7.85 3.46
C TRP A 119 14.55 -8.17 4.62
N ASN A 120 14.18 -7.14 5.40
CA ASN A 120 13.20 -7.29 6.47
C ASN A 120 12.20 -6.12 6.49
N TRP A 121 11.10 -6.30 7.22
CA TRP A 121 10.03 -5.30 7.30
C TRP A 121 10.52 -3.95 7.81
N ASP A 122 11.32 -3.90 8.86
CA ASP A 122 11.72 -2.64 9.50
C ASP A 122 12.68 -1.84 8.59
N SER A 123 13.61 -2.52 7.90
CA SER A 123 14.45 -1.91 6.86
C SER A 123 13.64 -1.40 5.67
N MET A 124 12.58 -2.14 5.27
CA MET A 124 11.66 -1.68 4.23
C MET A 124 10.90 -0.42 4.66
N VAL A 125 10.40 -0.38 5.90
CA VAL A 125 9.71 0.80 6.44
C VAL A 125 10.64 2.01 6.43
N ALA A 126 11.87 1.87 6.93
CA ALA A 126 12.86 2.94 6.91
C ALA A 126 13.13 3.43 5.48
N TRP A 127 13.33 2.51 4.55
CA TRP A 127 13.53 2.84 3.14
C TRP A 127 12.32 3.58 2.54
N ALA A 128 11.10 3.12 2.79
CA ALA A 128 9.89 3.71 2.22
C ALA A 128 9.63 5.13 2.75
N LEU A 129 9.89 5.36 4.05
CA LEU A 129 9.78 6.69 4.64
C LEU A 129 10.79 7.67 4.03
N ALA A 130 12.03 7.23 3.79
CA ALA A 130 13.07 8.06 3.21
C ALA A 130 12.91 8.27 1.69
N ASN A 131 12.39 7.28 0.96
CA ASN A 131 12.50 7.24 -0.50
C ASN A 131 11.16 7.24 -1.24
N ALA A 132 10.02 7.07 -0.58
CA ALA A 132 8.72 6.95 -1.24
C ALA A 132 7.74 8.08 -0.89
N VAL A 133 8.08 8.95 0.06
CA VAL A 133 7.22 10.08 0.47
C VAL A 133 7.59 11.34 -0.32
N GLY A 134 6.65 11.83 -1.12
CA GLY A 134 6.82 13.07 -1.90
C GLY A 134 5.74 13.21 -2.97
N ILE A 135 5.85 14.27 -3.78
CA ILE A 135 4.87 14.58 -4.85
C ILE A 135 5.39 14.26 -6.26
N ARG A 136 6.70 14.08 -6.43
CA ARG A 136 7.31 13.76 -7.74
C ARG A 136 6.91 12.36 -8.21
N PHE A 137 6.95 12.16 -9.53
CA PHE A 137 6.53 10.93 -10.19
C PHE A 137 7.19 9.66 -9.60
N HIS A 138 8.51 9.67 -9.40
CA HIS A 138 9.22 8.52 -8.85
C HIS A 138 8.77 8.15 -7.42
N TYR A 139 8.38 9.11 -6.57
CA TYR A 139 7.82 8.82 -5.23
C TYR A 139 6.45 8.13 -5.34
N TRP A 140 5.64 8.54 -6.32
CA TRP A 140 4.38 7.86 -6.61
C TRP A 140 4.62 6.43 -7.10
N MET A 141 5.54 6.24 -8.06
CA MET A 141 5.90 4.92 -8.60
C MET A 141 6.40 3.97 -7.51
N ARG A 142 7.26 4.45 -6.61
CA ARG A 142 7.78 3.65 -5.47
C ARG A 142 6.66 3.20 -4.54
N ARG A 143 5.73 4.09 -4.15
CA ARG A 143 4.58 3.72 -3.30
C ARG A 143 3.65 2.73 -4.00
N THR A 144 3.33 2.97 -5.27
CA THR A 144 2.42 2.12 -6.04
C THR A 144 3.02 0.73 -6.28
N GLY A 145 4.31 0.67 -6.64
CA GLY A 145 5.05 -0.59 -6.78
C GLY A 145 5.14 -1.37 -5.47
N LEU A 146 5.46 -0.70 -4.35
CA LEU A 146 5.49 -1.29 -3.01
C LEU A 146 4.12 -1.89 -2.63
N ALA A 147 3.05 -1.11 -2.77
CA ALA A 147 1.70 -1.55 -2.42
C ALA A 147 1.22 -2.71 -3.30
N ALA A 148 1.52 -2.65 -4.61
CA ALA A 148 1.18 -3.71 -5.56
C ALA A 148 1.93 -5.01 -5.25
N ALA A 149 3.23 -4.94 -4.95
CA ALA A 149 4.04 -6.11 -4.58
C ALA A 149 3.48 -6.80 -3.33
N VAL A 150 3.22 -6.05 -2.26
CA VAL A 150 2.61 -6.58 -1.03
C VAL A 150 1.25 -7.23 -1.32
N TYR A 151 0.37 -6.54 -2.05
CA TYR A 151 -0.96 -7.06 -2.36
C TYR A 151 -0.90 -8.34 -3.18
N HIS A 152 -0.12 -8.38 -4.26
CA HIS A 152 -0.06 -9.53 -5.14
C HIS A 152 0.64 -10.71 -4.47
N CYS A 153 1.69 -10.50 -3.67
CA CYS A 153 2.28 -11.56 -2.84
C CYS A 153 1.29 -12.15 -1.83
N TRP A 154 0.52 -11.30 -1.14
CA TRP A 154 -0.52 -11.75 -0.22
C TRP A 154 -1.63 -12.53 -0.94
N ARG A 155 -2.09 -12.03 -2.09
CA ARG A 155 -3.10 -12.66 -2.92
C ARG A 155 -2.63 -14.03 -3.44
N GLU A 156 -1.42 -14.11 -3.98
CA GLU A 156 -0.82 -15.36 -4.46
C GLU A 156 -0.72 -16.39 -3.34
N ARG A 157 -0.30 -15.99 -2.13
CA ARG A 157 -0.29 -16.87 -0.96
C ARG A 157 -1.69 -17.41 -0.66
N ASN A 158 -2.71 -16.57 -0.72
CA ASN A 158 -4.09 -17.00 -0.49
C ASN A 158 -4.63 -17.89 -1.62
N ASP A 159 -4.32 -17.59 -2.88
CA ASP A 159 -4.70 -18.43 -4.02
C ASP A 159 -4.07 -19.83 -3.91
N ARG A 160 -2.82 -19.94 -3.45
CA ARG A 160 -2.17 -21.25 -3.20
C ARG A 160 -2.86 -22.06 -2.10
N ILE A 161 -3.33 -21.41 -1.05
CA ILE A 161 -3.97 -22.09 0.10
C ILE A 161 -5.41 -22.47 -0.22
N PHE A 162 -6.20 -21.54 -0.75
CA PHE A 162 -7.65 -21.69 -0.84
C PHE A 162 -8.13 -22.12 -2.22
N ARG A 163 -7.28 -21.98 -3.26
CA ARG A 163 -7.63 -22.33 -4.64
C ARG A 163 -6.68 -23.33 -5.27
N HIS A 164 -5.60 -23.70 -4.59
CA HIS A 164 -4.55 -24.58 -5.11
C HIS A 164 -3.95 -24.11 -6.45
N LEU A 165 -3.93 -22.78 -6.66
CA LEU A 165 -3.33 -22.16 -7.84
C LEU A 165 -1.95 -21.61 -7.48
N ALA A 166 -0.94 -21.93 -8.28
CA ALA A 166 0.42 -21.43 -8.12
C ALA A 166 0.91 -20.80 -9.43
N SER A 167 1.33 -19.55 -9.36
CA SER A 167 1.94 -18.82 -10.48
C SER A 167 3.46 -18.71 -10.30
N SER A 168 4.20 -18.60 -11.39
CA SER A 168 5.63 -18.26 -11.34
C SER A 168 5.85 -16.82 -10.85
N PRO A 169 7.07 -16.47 -10.37
CA PRO A 169 7.39 -15.08 -10.04
C PRO A 169 7.15 -14.13 -11.22
N ASP A 170 7.44 -14.55 -12.45
CA ASP A 170 7.25 -13.74 -13.67
C ASP A 170 5.77 -13.45 -13.95
N GLN A 171 4.89 -14.45 -13.76
CA GLN A 171 3.44 -14.26 -13.88
C GLN A 171 2.90 -13.31 -12.80
N LEU A 172 3.44 -13.37 -11.59
CA LEU A 172 3.09 -12.43 -10.52
C LEU A 172 3.59 -11.01 -10.85
N LEU A 173 4.81 -10.89 -11.36
CA LEU A 173 5.41 -9.62 -11.79
C LEU A 173 4.65 -8.98 -12.96
N ALA A 174 4.17 -9.78 -13.92
CA ALA A 174 3.32 -9.29 -15.00
C ALA A 174 2.01 -8.68 -14.48
N ARG A 175 1.37 -9.31 -13.48
CA ARG A 175 0.17 -8.76 -12.81
C ARG A 175 0.47 -7.47 -12.06
N ILE A 176 1.61 -7.40 -11.37
CA ILE A 176 2.07 -6.18 -10.70
C ILE A 176 2.30 -5.07 -11.72
N ALA A 177 3.09 -5.33 -12.76
CA ALA A 177 3.41 -4.36 -13.81
C ALA A 177 2.14 -3.83 -14.48
N PHE A 178 1.19 -4.70 -14.83
CA PHE A 178 -0.09 -4.31 -15.40
C PHE A 178 -0.89 -3.36 -14.50
N ASP A 179 -1.09 -3.70 -13.22
CA ASP A 179 -1.86 -2.86 -12.30
C ASP A 179 -1.18 -1.49 -12.09
N VAL A 180 0.16 -1.46 -11.96
CA VAL A 180 0.91 -0.21 -11.78
C VAL A 180 0.89 0.63 -13.04
N SER A 181 1.15 0.05 -14.21
CA SER A 181 1.28 0.78 -15.46
C SER A 181 -0.06 1.36 -15.91
N MET A 182 -1.12 0.57 -15.83
CA MET A 182 -2.48 1.01 -16.13
C MET A 182 -2.91 2.13 -15.18
N LYS A 183 -2.61 2.01 -13.88
CA LYS A 183 -2.96 3.06 -12.91
C LYS A 183 -2.19 4.35 -13.18
N ALA A 184 -0.91 4.27 -13.51
CA ALA A 184 -0.09 5.44 -13.86
C ALA A 184 -0.64 6.13 -15.11
N ALA A 185 -0.90 5.40 -16.20
CA ALA A 185 -1.41 5.94 -17.46
C ALA A 185 -2.77 6.62 -17.31
N LEU A 186 -3.66 6.09 -16.46
CA LEU A 186 -5.00 6.65 -16.23
C LEU A 186 -5.02 7.86 -15.30
N PHE A 187 -4.08 7.93 -14.34
CA PHE A 187 -4.17 8.89 -13.24
C PHE A 187 -3.19 10.06 -13.37
N LEU A 188 -2.11 9.91 -14.13
CA LEU A 188 -1.00 10.86 -14.13
C LEU A 188 -0.78 11.48 -15.50
N LYS A 189 -0.26 12.69 -15.46
CA LYS A 189 0.38 13.39 -16.58
C LYS A 189 1.74 13.86 -16.09
N VAL A 190 2.80 13.49 -16.79
CA VAL A 190 4.17 13.68 -16.32
C VAL A 190 5.01 14.40 -17.37
N GLN A 191 5.94 15.24 -16.93
CA GLN A 191 6.92 15.85 -17.84
C GLN A 191 7.86 14.79 -18.39
N ASP A 192 8.17 14.91 -19.68
CA ASP A 192 9.16 14.08 -20.35
C ASP A 192 10.58 14.54 -19.97
N THR A 193 11.16 13.82 -19.03
CA THR A 193 12.55 14.00 -18.58
C THR A 193 13.23 12.64 -18.64
N PRO A 194 14.57 12.56 -18.82
CA PRO A 194 15.28 11.28 -18.90
C PRO A 194 14.98 10.34 -17.72
N SER A 195 14.89 10.88 -16.49
CA SER A 195 14.57 10.09 -15.30
C SER A 195 13.13 9.56 -15.29
N ASN A 196 12.16 10.34 -15.77
CA ASN A 196 10.77 9.88 -15.87
C ASN A 196 10.59 8.87 -17.00
N ARG A 197 11.27 9.10 -18.14
CA ARG A 197 11.29 8.20 -19.29
C ARG A 197 11.82 6.81 -18.95
N ALA A 198 12.94 6.73 -18.23
CA ALA A 198 13.45 5.46 -17.74
C ALA A 198 12.43 4.69 -16.87
N LEU A 199 11.68 5.39 -16.00
CA LEU A 199 10.63 4.73 -15.19
C LEU A 199 9.43 4.28 -16.02
N VAL A 200 9.01 5.09 -17.01
CA VAL A 200 7.93 4.73 -17.93
C VAL A 200 8.28 3.49 -18.74
N GLU A 201 9.50 3.44 -19.29
CA GLU A 201 10.02 2.30 -20.05
C GLU A 201 10.14 1.05 -19.18
N ASN A 202 10.77 1.17 -18.00
CA ASN A 202 10.92 0.05 -17.06
C ASN A 202 9.57 -0.63 -16.77
N TRP A 203 8.55 0.17 -16.47
CA TRP A 203 7.22 -0.32 -16.09
C TRP A 203 6.31 -0.65 -17.28
N GLY A 204 6.78 -0.47 -18.53
CA GLY A 204 5.96 -0.68 -19.73
C GLY A 204 4.74 0.23 -19.77
N ILE A 205 4.87 1.46 -19.30
CA ILE A 205 3.80 2.47 -19.33
C ILE A 205 3.74 3.09 -20.73
N SER A 206 2.53 3.38 -21.21
CA SER A 206 2.34 4.07 -22.49
C SER A 206 2.89 5.51 -22.45
N ASP A 207 3.60 5.92 -23.50
CA ASP A 207 4.10 7.30 -23.71
C ASP A 207 3.00 8.37 -23.70
N SER A 208 1.72 7.99 -23.83
CA SER A 208 0.57 8.90 -23.66
C SER A 208 0.47 9.54 -22.27
N ILE A 209 1.25 9.06 -21.30
CA ILE A 209 1.41 9.67 -19.97
C ILE A 209 2.17 11.01 -20.03
N PHE A 210 3.02 11.23 -21.04
CA PHE A 210 3.82 12.45 -21.14
C PHE A 210 2.98 13.65 -21.56
N THR A 211 3.22 14.79 -20.91
CA THR A 211 2.71 16.08 -21.38
C THR A 211 3.63 16.64 -22.45
N VAL A 212 3.07 17.07 -23.58
CA VAL A 212 3.82 17.83 -24.58
C VAL A 212 4.25 19.14 -23.92
N ASN A 213 5.56 19.41 -23.90
CA ASN A 213 6.04 20.73 -23.50
C ASN A 213 5.47 21.73 -24.51
N ALA A 214 4.63 22.67 -24.06
CA ALA A 214 4.34 23.84 -24.85
C ALA A 214 5.69 24.55 -25.08
N CYS A 215 6.22 24.46 -26.29
CA CYS A 215 7.35 25.28 -26.69
C CYS A 215 6.89 26.73 -26.55
N ASN A 216 7.41 27.45 -25.55
CA ASN A 216 7.30 28.90 -25.50
C ASN A 216 8.12 29.43 -26.69
N GLY A 217 7.42 29.89 -27.73
CA GLY A 217 8.00 30.63 -28.84
C GLY A 217 8.42 32.03 -28.44
#